data_AF-A0AAP3E3D8-F1
#
_entry.id   AF-A0AAP3E3D8-F1
#
_cell.length_a   1.000
_cell.length_b   1.000
_cell.length_c   1.000
_cell.angle_alpha   90.00
_cell.angle_beta   90.00
_cell.angle_gamma   90.00
#
_symmetry.space_group_name_H-M   'P 1'
#
loop_
_entity.id
_entity.type
_entity.pdbx_description
1 polymer ?
#
loop_
_entity_poly.entity_id
_entity_poly.type
_entity_poly.pdbx_seq_one_letter_code
_entity_poly.pdbx_strand_id
1 'polypeptide(L)' 'MTDPEPETGATDPRTAWDTPERCPFCETSLANGGSAFIRHVEDRETCRVAFETWRGRVASDIGGEWIG' A
#
# COMPACT_ATOMS: atom_id res chain seq x y z
N MET A 1 28.56 1.03 -18.39
CA MET A 1 27.82 -0.19 -18.78
C MET A 1 26.36 0.17 -18.68
N THR A 2 25.64 0.02 -19.78
CA THR A 2 24.19 0.26 -19.95
C THR A 2 23.39 -0.07 -18.69
N ASP A 3 22.65 0.92 -18.19
CA ASP A 3 21.54 0.72 -17.27
C ASP A 3 20.43 -0.02 -18.04
N PRO A 4 20.09 -1.29 -17.70
CA PRO A 4 18.95 -1.93 -18.33
C PRO A 4 17.67 -1.30 -17.78
N GLU A 5 16.85 -0.80 -18.70
CA GLU A 5 15.51 -0.27 -18.47
C GLU A 5 14.68 -1.21 -17.57
N PRO A 6 13.85 -0.73 -16.64
CA PRO A 6 12.89 -1.60 -15.97
C PRO A 6 11.76 -1.94 -16.95
N GLU A 7 11.99 -2.97 -17.74
CA GLU A 7 11.01 -3.62 -18.57
C GLU A 7 9.98 -4.37 -17.72
N THR A 8 8.75 -3.86 -17.75
CA THR A 8 7.51 -4.65 -17.81
C THR A 8 7.09 -5.46 -16.57
N GLY A 9 6.03 -4.96 -15.91
CA GLY A 9 4.83 -5.77 -15.72
C GLY A 9 4.66 -6.57 -14.43
N ALA A 10 5.43 -6.28 -13.38
CA ALA A 10 5.03 -6.65 -12.02
C ALA A 10 4.37 -5.42 -11.39
N THR A 11 3.17 -5.54 -10.82
CA THR A 11 2.56 -4.48 -10.00
C THR A 11 3.51 -4.14 -8.87
N ASP A 12 4.32 -3.10 -9.06
CA ASP A 12 5.27 -2.65 -8.07
C ASP A 12 4.47 -2.09 -6.88
N PRO A 13 4.76 -2.52 -5.64
CA PRO A 13 4.02 -2.06 -4.48
C PRO A 13 4.14 -0.55 -4.29
N ARG A 14 5.22 0.11 -4.76
CA ARG A 14 5.35 1.58 -4.77
C ARG A 14 4.34 2.22 -5.73
N THR A 15 4.01 1.60 -6.85
CA THR A 15 2.94 2.09 -7.74
C THR A 15 1.57 2.06 -7.09
N ALA A 16 1.29 1.06 -6.23
CA ALA A 16 0.06 1.04 -5.43
C ALA A 16 -0.01 2.20 -4.42
N TRP A 17 1.14 2.67 -3.92
CA TRP A 17 1.24 3.86 -3.07
C TRP A 17 1.26 5.19 -3.88
N ASP A 18 1.58 5.13 -5.17
CA ASP A 18 1.56 6.26 -6.11
C ASP A 18 0.14 6.55 -6.65
N THR A 19 -0.82 5.65 -6.40
CA THR A 19 -2.22 5.77 -6.84
C THR A 19 -3.12 6.05 -5.64
N PRO A 20 -3.13 7.28 -5.08
CA PRO A 20 -3.90 7.60 -3.87
C PRO A 20 -5.41 7.43 -4.08
N GLU A 21 -5.90 7.45 -5.32
CA GLU A 21 -7.31 7.18 -5.63
C GLU A 21 -7.64 5.69 -5.75
N ARG A 22 -6.79 4.76 -5.33
CA ARG A 22 -7.13 3.32 -5.29
C ARG A 22 -6.79 2.70 -3.96
N CYS A 23 -7.68 1.84 -3.46
CA CYS A 23 -7.41 1.02 -2.29
C CYS A 23 -6.35 -0.05 -2.65
N PRO A 24 -5.21 -0.13 -1.95
CA PRO A 24 -4.15 -1.09 -2.27
C PRO A 24 -4.52 -2.55 -1.96
N PHE A 25 -5.61 -2.79 -1.22
CA PHE A 25 -6.01 -4.14 -0.80
C PHE A 25 -7.07 -4.77 -1.70
N CYS A 26 -7.97 -3.96 -2.26
CA CYS A 26 -9.11 -4.42 -3.05
C CYS A 26 -9.24 -3.69 -4.40
N GLU A 27 -8.33 -2.77 -4.69
CA GLU A 27 -8.25 -1.99 -5.93
C GLU A 27 -9.48 -1.13 -6.25
N THR A 28 -10.37 -0.95 -5.28
CA THR A 28 -11.53 -0.08 -5.41
C THR A 28 -11.08 1.36 -5.55
N SER A 29 -11.69 2.09 -6.49
CA SER A 29 -11.46 3.52 -6.65
C SER A 29 -11.99 4.29 -5.43
N LEU A 30 -11.15 5.16 -4.91
CA LEU A 30 -11.40 6.04 -3.77
C LEU A 30 -11.43 7.49 -4.25
N ALA A 31 -12.12 8.35 -3.52
CA ALA A 31 -12.11 9.77 -3.82
C ALA A 31 -10.75 10.44 -3.50
N ASN A 32 -9.97 9.85 -2.58
CA ASN A 32 -8.62 10.28 -2.19
C ASN A 32 -7.94 9.20 -1.31
N GLY A 33 -6.61 9.28 -1.18
CA GLY A 33 -5.80 8.36 -0.37
C GLY A 33 -5.80 8.66 1.13
N GLY A 34 -6.57 9.64 1.57
CA GLY A 34 -6.67 10.07 2.97
C GLY A 34 -7.98 9.59 3.60
N SER A 35 -8.90 10.52 3.81
CA SER A 35 -10.17 10.26 4.50
C SER A 35 -11.05 9.22 3.79
N ALA A 36 -11.05 9.20 2.45
CA ALA A 36 -11.82 8.23 1.71
C ALA A 36 -11.24 6.81 1.85
N PHE A 37 -9.92 6.66 1.95
CA PHE A 37 -9.28 5.40 2.29
C PHE A 37 -9.65 4.92 3.69
N ILE A 38 -9.53 5.77 4.72
CA ILE A 38 -9.88 5.40 6.10
C ILE A 38 -11.35 4.96 6.19
N ARG A 39 -12.26 5.74 5.60
CA ARG A 39 -13.69 5.39 5.55
C ARG A 39 -13.92 4.05 4.85
N HIS A 40 -13.21 3.79 3.74
CA HIS A 40 -13.35 2.54 3.00
C HIS A 40 -12.86 1.33 3.81
N VAL A 41 -11.74 1.47 4.52
CA VAL A 41 -11.19 0.43 5.39
C VAL A 41 -12.12 0.14 6.57
N GLU A 42 -12.79 1.14 7.14
CA GLU A 42 -13.77 0.96 8.22
C GLU A 42 -15.07 0.30 7.74
N ASP A 43 -15.53 0.61 6.52
CA ASP A 43 -16.74 0.04 5.91
C ASP A 43 -16.55 -1.42 5.46
N ARG A 44 -15.32 -1.78 5.05
CA ARG A 44 -15.00 -3.09 4.47
C ARG A 44 -14.13 -3.92 5.40
N GLU A 45 -14.72 -4.93 6.05
CA GLU A 45 -13.99 -5.79 6.99
C GLU A 45 -12.75 -6.47 6.38
N THR A 46 -12.82 -6.90 5.13
CA THR A 46 -11.66 -7.48 4.42
C THR A 46 -10.50 -6.50 4.28
N CYS A 47 -10.79 -5.23 4.00
CA CYS A 47 -9.79 -4.17 3.89
C CYS A 47 -9.26 -3.76 5.27
N ARG A 48 -10.11 -3.76 6.30
CA ARG A 48 -9.72 -3.55 7.70
C ARG A 48 -8.65 -4.54 8.16
N VAL A 49 -8.92 -5.84 8.00
CA VAL A 49 -8.01 -6.90 8.42
C VAL A 49 -6.69 -6.84 7.65
N ALA A 50 -6.75 -6.59 6.34
CA ALA A 50 -5.56 -6.42 5.50
C ALA A 50 -4.73 -5.19 5.93
N PHE A 51 -5.39 -4.07 6.23
CA PHE A 51 -4.75 -2.86 6.71
C PHE A 51 -4.08 -3.04 8.08
N GLU A 52 -4.75 -3.66 9.04
CA GLU A 52 -4.18 -3.95 10.37
C GLU A 52 -2.96 -4.87 10.26
N THR A 53 -3.05 -5.90 9.40
CA THR A 53 -1.94 -6.82 9.13
C THR A 53 -0.76 -6.09 8.51
N TRP A 54 -1.01 -5.29 7.47
CA TRP A 54 0.03 -4.48 6.82
C TRP A 54 0.67 -3.49 7.80
N ARG A 55 -0.14 -2.79 8.60
CA ARG A 55 0.35 -1.86 9.63
C ARG A 55 1.22 -2.58 10.66
N GLY A 56 0.86 -3.79 11.08
CA GLY A 56 1.68 -4.62 11.96
C GLY A 56 3.02 -4.99 11.33
N ARG A 57 3.03 -5.34 10.04
CA ARG A 57 4.28 -5.63 9.29
C ARG A 57 5.16 -4.40 9.16
N VAL A 58 4.60 -3.26 8.75
CA VAL A 58 5.34 -1.99 8.63
C VAL A 58 5.87 -1.51 9.98
N ALA A 59 5.10 -1.64 11.05
CA ALA A 59 5.58 -1.30 12.39
C ALA A 59 6.75 -2.19 12.83
N SER A 60 6.72 -3.48 12.49
CA SER A 60 7.84 -4.41 12.72
C SER A 60 9.06 -4.10 11.84
N ASP A 61 8.84 -3.71 10.58
CA ASP A 61 9.88 -3.40 9.58
C ASP A 61 10.63 -2.10 9.93
N ILE A 62 9.89 -1.03 10.26
CA ILE A 62 10.46 0.24 10.74
C ILE A 62 11.16 0.07 12.09
N GLY A 63 10.68 -0.86 12.94
CA GLY A 63 11.28 -1.18 14.23
C GLY A 63 12.56 -2.03 14.16
N GLY A 64 12.84 -2.67 13.02
CA GLY A 64 13.95 -3.61 12.86
C GLY A 64 15.19 -3.05 12.16
N GLU A 65 15.04 -2.09 11.24
CA GLU A 65 16.11 -1.75 10.29
C GLU A 65 16.68 -0.33 10.40
N TRP A 66 16.25 0.46 11.41
CA TRP A 66 16.81 1.80 11.72
C TRP A 66 17.52 1.85 13.08
N ILE A 67 18.15 0.75 13.50
CA ILE A 67 19.28 0.76 14.43
C ILE A 67 20.46 0.16 13.69
N GLY A 68 21.22 1.02 12.99
CA GLY A 68 22.41 0.63 12.21
C GLY A 68 22.91 1.74 11.33
#